data_AF-A0A965MXH8-F1
#
_entry.id   AF-A0A965MXH8-F1
#
_cell.length_a   1.000
_cell.length_b   1.000
_cell.length_c   1.000
_cell.angle_alpha   90.00
_cell.angle_beta   90.00
_cell.angle_gamma   90.00
#
_symmetry.space_group_name_H-M   'P 1'
#
loop_
_entity.id
_entity.type
_entity.pdbx_description
1 polymer ?
#
loop_
_entity_poly.entity_id
_entity_poly.type
_entity_poly.pdbx_seq_one_letter_code
_entity_poly.pdbx_strand_id
1 'polypeptide(L)'
;KIDVNSKYGALYDGLEYMRNAKIINLEDFMASYEQAESDANIKYNHKFIVERAVAADKKDQPKRLVIIIVSSFLAFIFSVFLLLFREKYIELKN
;
A
#
# COMPACT_ATOMS: atom_id res chain seq x y z
N LYS A 1 -17.45 -19.45 -69.35
CA LYS A 1 -17.45 -19.12 -67.91
C LYS A 1 -16.78 -20.20 -67.04
N ILE A 2 -16.70 -21.46 -67.48
CA ILE A 2 -16.15 -22.60 -66.70
C ILE A 2 -14.61 -22.67 -66.75
N ASP A 3 -14.00 -22.26 -67.87
CA ASP A 3 -12.56 -22.45 -68.12
C ASP A 3 -11.65 -21.62 -67.19
N VAL A 4 -12.06 -20.39 -66.89
CA VAL A 4 -11.35 -19.49 -65.96
C VAL A 4 -11.38 -20.03 -64.53
N ASN A 5 -12.52 -20.58 -64.09
CA ASN A 5 -12.64 -21.19 -62.78
C ASN A 5 -11.79 -22.47 -62.67
N SER A 6 -11.72 -23.27 -63.73
CA SER A 6 -10.86 -24.46 -63.75
C SER A 6 -9.37 -24.14 -63.67
N LYS A 7 -8.94 -22.99 -64.18
CA LYS A 7 -7.53 -22.59 -64.20
C LYS A 7 -7.09 -21.81 -62.96
N TYR A 8 -7.98 -21.00 -62.39
CA TYR A 8 -7.64 -20.06 -61.32
C TYR A 8 -8.40 -20.25 -60.01
N GLY A 9 -9.43 -21.12 -59.97
CA GLY A 9 -10.25 -21.35 -58.77
C GLY A 9 -9.44 -21.85 -57.58
N ALA A 10 -8.61 -22.89 -57.77
CA ALA A 10 -7.76 -23.42 -56.71
C ALA A 10 -6.74 -22.38 -56.16
N LEU A 11 -6.23 -21.51 -57.03
CA LEU A 11 -5.33 -20.42 -56.62
C LEU A 11 -6.09 -19.36 -55.82
N TYR A 12 -7.28 -18.99 -56.27
CA TYR A 12 -8.15 -18.04 -55.57
C TYR A 12 -8.55 -18.57 -54.19
N ASP A 13 -9.00 -19.82 -54.08
CA ASP A 13 -9.38 -20.46 -52.82
C ASP A 13 -8.21 -20.53 -51.84
N GLY A 14 -6.99 -20.85 -52.32
CA GLY A 14 -5.79 -20.87 -51.50
C GLY A 14 -5.42 -19.48 -50.97
N LEU A 15 -5.51 -18.45 -51.82
CA LEU A 15 -5.25 -17.07 -51.42
C LEU A 15 -6.32 -16.55 -50.45
N GLU A 16 -7.59 -16.90 -50.66
CA GLU A 16 -8.69 -16.52 -49.77
C GLU A 16 -8.53 -17.18 -48.39
N TYR A 17 -8.20 -18.47 -48.36
CA TYR A 17 -7.92 -19.18 -47.12
C TYR A 17 -6.75 -18.54 -46.34
N MET A 18 -5.64 -18.28 -47.03
CA MET A 18 -4.48 -17.61 -46.42
C MET A 18 -4.82 -16.22 -45.89
N ARG A 19 -5.63 -15.45 -46.64
CA ARG A 19 -6.10 -14.13 -46.23
C ARG A 19 -6.92 -14.22 -44.95
N ASN A 20 -7.91 -15.10 -44.91
CA ASN A 20 -8.80 -15.25 -43.77
C ASN A 20 -8.03 -15.72 -42.52
N ALA A 21 -7.12 -16.69 -42.67
CA ALA A 21 -6.24 -17.12 -41.60
C ALA A 21 -5.38 -15.97 -41.05
N LYS A 22 -4.86 -15.11 -41.94
CA LYS A 22 -4.05 -13.96 -41.52
C LYS A 22 -4.87 -12.85 -40.87
N ILE A 23 -6.12 -12.65 -41.28
CA ILE A 23 -7.07 -11.72 -40.64
C ILE A 23 -7.34 -12.17 -39.21
N ILE A 24 -7.70 -13.44 -39.01
CA ILE A 24 -7.96 -14.01 -37.68
C ILE A 24 -6.75 -13.84 -36.76
N ASN A 25 -5.56 -14.24 -37.23
CA ASN A 25 -4.34 -14.11 -36.43
C ASN A 25 -4.00 -12.65 -36.09
N LEU A 26 -4.33 -11.70 -36.98
CA LEU A 26 -4.11 -10.28 -36.74
C LEU A 26 -5.11 -9.74 -35.70
N GLU A 27 -6.37 -10.14 -35.78
CA GLU A 27 -7.40 -9.77 -34.81
C GLU A 27 -7.04 -10.27 -33.40
N ASP A 28 -6.61 -11.52 -33.26
CA ASP A 28 -6.14 -12.09 -31.99
C ASP A 28 -4.92 -11.33 -31.42
N PHE A 29 -4.00 -10.94 -32.30
CA PHE A 29 -2.83 -10.15 -31.93
C PHE A 29 -3.22 -8.75 -31.45
N MET A 30 -4.15 -8.08 -32.14
CA MET A 30 -4.62 -6.75 -31.76
C MET A 30 -5.33 -6.75 -30.40
N ALA A 31 -6.18 -7.76 -30.14
CA ALA A 31 -6.84 -7.93 -28.85
C ALA A 31 -5.83 -8.12 -27.71
N SER A 32 -4.81 -8.96 -27.94
CA SER A 32 -3.73 -9.19 -26.97
C SER A 32 -2.87 -7.94 -26.74
N TYR A 33 -2.61 -7.18 -27.80
CA TYR A 33 -1.87 -5.92 -27.73
C TYR A 33 -2.63 -4.86 -26.93
N GLU A 34 -3.92 -4.68 -27.20
CA GLU A 34 -4.78 -3.74 -26.46
C GLU A 34 -4.84 -4.09 -24.97
N GLN A 35 -4.97 -5.38 -24.65
CA GLN A 35 -4.93 -5.85 -23.27
C GLN A 35 -3.58 -5.53 -22.60
N ALA A 36 -2.46 -5.82 -23.28
CA ALA A 36 -1.12 -5.55 -22.74
C ALA A 36 -0.85 -4.05 -22.57
N GLU A 37 -1.33 -3.21 -23.50
CA GLU A 37 -1.23 -1.76 -23.41
C GLU A 37 -2.09 -1.23 -22.24
N SER A 38 -3.29 -1.74 -22.08
CA SER A 38 -4.18 -1.44 -20.97
C SER A 38 -3.54 -1.82 -19.64
N ASP A 39 -3.02 -3.04 -19.50
CA ASP A 39 -2.35 -3.51 -18.28
C ASP A 39 -1.08 -2.70 -17.96
N ALA A 40 -0.35 -2.23 -18.97
CA ALA A 40 0.85 -1.40 -18.79
C ALA A 40 0.52 0.04 -18.37
N ASN A 41 -0.56 0.61 -18.91
CA ASN A 41 -0.96 2.00 -18.68
C ASN A 41 -1.91 2.18 -17.49
N ILE A 42 -2.68 1.15 -17.13
CA ILE A 42 -3.57 1.20 -15.97
C ILE A 42 -2.75 1.07 -14.69
N LYS A 43 -2.65 2.17 -13.96
CA LYS A 43 -2.17 2.15 -12.57
C LYS A 43 -3.28 1.63 -11.67
N TYR A 44 -3.27 0.32 -11.39
CA TYR A 44 -4.16 -0.28 -10.41
C TYR A 44 -3.91 0.34 -9.02
N ASN A 45 -4.92 1.00 -8.45
CA ASN A 45 -4.86 1.43 -7.06
C ASN A 45 -5.37 0.30 -6.17
N HIS A 46 -4.46 -0.36 -5.44
CA HIS A 46 -4.79 -1.47 -4.54
C HIS A 46 -5.30 -1.02 -3.15
N LYS A 47 -5.51 0.28 -2.94
CA LYS A 47 -6.03 0.79 -1.66
C LYS A 47 -7.13 1.82 -1.90
N PHE A 48 -8.36 1.41 -1.60
CA PHE A 48 -9.48 2.31 -1.44
C PHE A 48 -9.29 3.07 -0.12
N ILE A 49 -8.82 4.31 -0.19
CA ILE A 49 -8.73 5.19 0.96
C ILE A 49 -10.15 5.69 1.25
N VAL A 50 -10.84 5.05 2.20
CA VAL A 50 -12.18 5.46 2.65
C VAL A 50 -12.10 6.78 3.41
N GLU A 51 -11.07 6.93 4.25
CA GLU A 51 -10.75 8.16 4.98
C GLU A 51 -9.24 8.41 4.95
N ARG A 52 -8.83 9.67 4.72
CA ARG A 52 -7.42 10.06 4.71
C ARG A 52 -6.87 10.04 6.12
N ALA A 53 -5.60 9.67 6.29
CA ALA A 53 -4.94 9.71 7.58
C ALA A 53 -5.01 11.12 8.18
N VAL A 54 -5.72 11.25 9.31
CA VAL A 54 -5.77 12.47 10.10
C VAL A 54 -4.63 12.44 11.12
N ALA A 55 -4.00 13.59 11.37
CA ALA A 55 -3.03 13.71 12.44
C ALA A 55 -3.73 13.41 13.78
N ALA A 56 -3.12 12.59 14.63
CA ALA A 56 -3.71 12.25 15.92
C ALA A 56 -3.90 13.52 16.77
N ASP A 57 -5.15 13.82 17.13
CA ASP A 57 -5.53 15.04 17.88
C ASP A 57 -4.86 15.16 19.25
N LYS A 58 -4.40 14.03 19.81
CA LYS A 58 -3.77 13.99 21.12
C LYS A 58 -2.54 13.09 21.10
N LYS A 59 -1.50 13.54 21.80
CA LYS A 59 -0.29 12.77 22.03
C LYS A 59 -0.63 11.50 22.82
N ASP A 60 -0.32 10.33 22.28
CA ASP A 60 -0.48 9.02 22.97
C ASP A 60 0.41 8.90 24.23
N GLN A 61 1.55 9.58 24.22
CA GLN A 61 2.49 9.60 25.35
C GLN A 61 2.12 10.68 26.38
N PRO A 62 2.42 10.46 27.68
CA PRO A 62 2.15 11.43 28.72
C PRO A 62 2.80 12.77 28.36
N LYS A 63 2.07 13.87 28.59
CA LYS A 63 2.62 15.21 28.41
C LYS A 63 3.83 15.35 29.34
N ARG A 64 4.96 15.87 28.83
CA ARG A 64 6.19 16.09 29.63
C ARG A 64 5.92 16.82 30.96
N LEU A 65 4.92 17.70 30.95
CA LEU A 65 4.43 18.42 32.13
C LEU A 65 3.90 17.48 33.24
N VAL A 66 3.19 16.41 32.89
CA VAL A 66 2.69 15.43 33.87
C VAL A 66 3.85 14.74 34.58
N ILE A 67 4.90 14.35 33.83
CA ILE A 67 6.09 13.72 34.38
C ILE A 67 6.77 14.66 35.40
N ILE A 68 6.93 15.93 35.04
CA ILE A 68 7.60 16.93 35.90
C ILE A 68 6.81 17.20 37.19
N ILE A 69 5.48 17.30 37.09
CA ILE A 69 4.63 17.55 38.28
C ILE A 69 4.71 16.35 39.22
N VAL A 70 4.56 15.13 38.69
CA VAL A 70 4.56 13.92 39.51
C VAL A 70 5.93 13.70 40.15
N SER A 71 7.03 13.88 39.40
CA SER A 71 8.39 13.71 39.95
C SER A 71 8.72 14.74 41.02
N SER A 72 8.36 16.00 40.82
CA SER A 72 8.61 17.07 41.79
C SER A 72 7.80 16.84 43.08
N PHE A 73 6.55 16.40 42.95
CA PHE A 73 5.70 16.11 44.11
C PHE A 73 6.22 14.92 44.91
N LEU A 74 6.63 13.84 44.24
CA LEU A 74 7.24 12.67 44.89
C LEU A 74 8.56 13.04 45.57
N ALA A 75 9.43 13.81 44.91
CA ALA A 75 10.71 14.23 45.48
C ALA A 75 10.53 15.09 46.75
N PHE A 76 9.54 15.98 46.75
CA PHE A 76 9.21 16.80 47.93
C PHE A 76 8.78 15.93 49.12
N ILE A 77 7.84 15.00 48.90
CA ILE A 77 7.37 14.08 49.95
C ILE A 77 8.53 13.21 50.44
N PHE A 78 9.33 12.67 49.54
CA PHE A 78 10.46 11.82 49.88
C PHE A 78 11.53 12.56 50.69
N SER A 79 11.77 13.84 50.38
CA SER A 79 12.67 14.71 51.16
C SER A 79 12.24 14.82 52.62
N VAL A 80 10.96 15.05 52.89
CA VAL A 80 10.41 15.12 54.25
C VAL A 80 10.62 13.80 54.98
N PHE A 81 10.32 12.67 54.33
CA PHE A 81 10.57 11.34 54.92
C PHE A 81 12.04 11.10 55.23
N LEU A 82 12.96 11.46 54.32
CA LEU A 82 14.40 11.30 54.54
C LEU A 82 14.90 12.11 55.75
N LEU A 83 14.38 13.31 55.99
CA LEU A 83 14.71 14.09 57.18
C LEU A 83 14.26 13.37 58.46
N LEU A 84 13.01 12.88 58.50
CA LEU A 84 12.48 12.14 59.64
C LEU A 84 13.26 10.83 59.90
N PHE A 85 13.60 10.09 58.84
CA PHE A 85 14.43 8.88 58.97
C PHE A 85 15.83 9.20 59.48
N ARG A 86 16.44 10.29 59.03
CA ARG A 86 17.76 10.72 59.51
C ARG A 86 17.71 11.03 61.01
N GLU A 87 16.70 11.77 61.47
CA GLU A 87 16.53 12.09 62.89
C GLU A 87 16.34 10.81 63.72
N LYS A 88 15.43 9.92 63.31
CA LYS A 88 15.20 8.64 63.99
C LYS A 88 16.44 7.74 64.01
N TYR A 89 17.23 7.72 62.95
CA TYR A 89 18.46 6.94 62.90
C TYR A 89 19.54 7.47 63.86
N ILE A 90 19.65 8.79 64.01
CA ILE A 90 20.58 9.41 64.96
C ILE A 90 20.13 9.11 66.41
N GLU A 91 18.83 9.20 66.68
CA GLU A 91 18.27 8.90 68.00
C GLU A 91 18.50 7.45 68.44
N LEU A 92 18.41 6.48 67.52
CA LEU A 92 18.62 5.05 67.81
C LEU A 92 20.10 4.65 67.95
N LYS A 93 21.02 5.46 67.43
CA LYS A 93 22.46 5.19 67.47
C LYS A 93 23.13 5.74 68.74
N ASN A 94 22.53 6.76 69.36
CA ASN A 94 22.91 7.25 70.69
C ASN A 94 22.29 6.37 71.78
#